data_AF-A0A929DB41-F1
#
_entry.id   AF-A0A929DB41-F1
#
_cell.length_a   1.000
_cell.length_b   1.000
_cell.length_c   1.000
_cell.angle_alpha   90.00
_cell.angle_beta   90.00
_cell.angle_gamma   90.00
#
_symmetry.space_group_name_H-M   'P 1'
#
loop_
_entity.id
_entity.type
_entity.pdbx_description
1 polymer ?
#
loop_
_entity_poly.entity_id
_entity_poly.type
_entity_poly.pdbx_seq_one_letter_code
_entity_poly.pdbx_strand_id
1 'polypeptide(L)' 'PDLAVEFIQFLVGPEGQAIMAESQHPMILPPVADNKDALPTALQALVK' A
#
# COMPACT_ATOMS: atom_id res chain seq x y z
N PRO A 1 16.04 -1.56 0.41
CA PRO A 1 14.70 -1.68 1.07
C PRO A 1 13.85 -0.44 0.82
N ASP A 2 14.48 0.75 0.84
CA ASP A 2 13.80 2.04 0.74
C ASP A 2 12.96 2.21 -0.53
N LEU A 3 13.48 1.82 -1.70
CA LEU A 3 12.70 1.85 -2.96
C LEU A 3 11.45 0.95 -2.92
N ALA A 4 11.49 -0.16 -2.17
CA ALA A 4 10.31 -1.01 -2.01
C ALA A 4 9.24 -0.32 -1.13
N VAL A 5 9.66 0.46 -0.14
CA VAL A 5 8.74 1.28 0.66
C VAL A 5 8.05 2.31 -0.22
N GLU A 6 8.83 3.06 -1.02
CA GLU A 6 8.28 4.05 -1.96
C GLU A 6 7.32 3.42 -2.96
N PHE A 7 7.64 2.24 -3.50
CA PHE A 7 6.76 1.52 -4.41
C PHE A 7 5.43 1.13 -3.76
N ILE A 8 5.45 0.64 -2.51
CA ILE A 8 4.21 0.31 -1.80
C ILE A 8 3.41 1.58 -1.49
N GLN A 9 4.07 2.69 -1.12
CA GLN A 9 3.41 3.98 -0.90
C GLN A 9 2.73 4.50 -2.18
N PHE A 10 3.40 4.37 -3.33
CA PHE A 10 2.82 4.68 -4.63
C PHE A 10 1.59 3.81 -4.92
N LEU A 11 1.72 2.48 -4.76
CA LEU A 11 0.66 1.52 -5.04
C LEU A 11 -0.61 1.80 -4.22
N VAL A 12 -0.45 2.10 -2.93
CA VAL A 12 -1.58 2.39 -2.03
C VAL A 12 -2.04 3.86 -2.11
N GLY A 13 -1.33 4.70 -2.84
CA GLY A 13 -1.71 6.10 -3.09
C GLY A 13 -2.79 6.25 -4.16
N PRO A 14 -3.30 7.47 -4.39
CA PRO A 14 -4.41 7.70 -5.32
C PRO A 14 -4.13 7.23 -6.76
N GLU A 15 -2.91 7.41 -7.24
CA GLU A 15 -2.52 7.01 -8.60
C GLU A 15 -2.45 5.48 -8.75
N GLY A 16 -1.77 4.79 -7.82
CA GLY A 16 -1.74 3.33 -7.80
C GLY A 16 -3.13 2.72 -7.67
N GLN A 17 -4.00 3.32 -6.85
CA GLN A 17 -5.39 2.92 -6.73
C GLN A 17 -6.17 3.06 -8.04
N ALA A 18 -5.98 4.16 -8.78
CA ALA A 18 -6.64 4.38 -10.07
C ALA A 18 -6.21 3.33 -11.10
N ILE A 19 -4.91 3.05 -11.23
CA ILE A 19 -4.37 2.03 -12.15
C ILE A 19 -4.94 0.65 -11.83
N MET A 20 -5.02 0.29 -10.54
CA MET A 20 -5.56 -0.99 -10.10
C MET A 20 -7.06 -1.09 -10.42
N ALA A 21 -7.82 -0.02 -10.21
CA ALA A 21 -9.25 0.03 -10.55
C ALA A 21 -9.50 -0.08 -12.06
N GLU A 22 -8.73 0.63 -12.89
CA GLU A 22 -8.79 0.54 -14.36
C GLU A 22 -8.49 -0.88 -14.86
N SER A 23 -7.58 -1.58 -14.16
CA SER A 23 -7.21 -2.97 -14.44
C SER A 23 -8.18 -4.00 -13.87
N GLN A 24 -9.35 -3.58 -13.36
CA GLN A 24 -10.35 -4.44 -12.73
C GLN A 24 -9.82 -5.21 -11.51
N HIS A 25 -8.83 -4.66 -10.81
CA HIS A 25 -8.27 -5.18 -9.57
C HIS A 25 -8.69 -4.31 -8.38
N PRO A 26 -9.90 -4.50 -7.82
CA PRO A 26 -10.33 -3.74 -6.65
C PRO A 26 -9.43 -4.06 -5.45
N MET A 27 -8.90 -3.01 -4.82
CA MET A 27 -8.03 -3.15 -3.64
C MET A 27 -8.80 -3.06 -2.33
N ILE A 28 -8.28 -3.73 -1.30
CA ILE A 28 -8.73 -3.56 0.08
C ILE A 28 -8.11 -2.27 0.63
N LEU A 29 -8.93 -1.29 1.00
CA LEU A 29 -8.50 0.03 1.43
C LEU A 29 -9.10 0.40 2.80
N PRO A 30 -8.29 0.68 3.84
CA PRO A 30 -6.82 0.53 3.87
C PRO A 30 -6.40 -0.95 3.74
N PRO A 31 -5.20 -1.24 3.20
CA PRO A 31 -4.64 -2.59 3.22
C PRO A 31 -4.56 -3.14 4.64
N VAL A 32 -4.63 -4.46 4.79
CA VAL A 32 -4.53 -5.14 6.08
C VAL A 32 -3.18 -5.85 6.17
N ALA A 33 -2.49 -5.70 7.29
CA ALA A 33 -1.20 -6.36 7.53
C ALA A 33 -1.29 -7.31 8.74
N ASP A 34 -0.80 -8.54 8.60
CA ASP A 34 -0.80 -9.51 9.69
C ASP A 34 0.14 -9.10 10.84
N ASN A 35 1.35 -8.62 10.51
CA ASN A 35 2.33 -8.14 11.48
C ASN A 35 2.74 -6.70 11.17
N LYS A 36 1.84 -5.76 11.51
CA LYS A 36 2.01 -4.33 11.29
C LYS A 36 3.32 -3.78 11.86
N ASP A 37 3.71 -4.22 13.05
CA ASP A 37 4.90 -3.72 13.75
C ASP A 37 6.21 -4.11 13.04
N ALA A 38 6.18 -5.16 12.22
CA ALA A 38 7.34 -5.57 11.41
C ALA A 38 7.51 -4.76 10.11
N LEU A 39 6.54 -3.93 9.74
CA LEU A 39 6.65 -3.06 8.56
C LEU A 39 7.58 -1.86 8.84
N PRO A 40 8.26 -1.32 7.82
CA PRO A 40 8.91 -0.01 7.92
C PRO A 40 7.92 1.05 8.42
N THR A 41 8.38 1.95 9.29
CA THR A 41 7.53 2.97 9.97
C THR A 41 6.63 3.74 9.00
N ALA A 42 7.14 4.06 7.81
CA ALA A 42 6.40 4.78 6.77
C ALA A 42 5.18 4.02 6.23
N LEU A 43 5.16 2.68 6.30
CA LEU A 43 4.05 1.83 5.85
C LEU A 43 3.04 1.53 6.97
N GLN A 44 3.47 1.56 8.24
CA GLN A 44 2.57 1.30 9.38
C GLN A 44 1.39 2.27 9.44
N ALA A 45 1.59 3.53 9.02
CA ALA A 45 0.53 4.54 8.96
C ALA A 45 -0.51 4.30 7.84
N LEU A 46 -0.21 3.42 6.88
CA LEU A 46 -1.02 3.22 5.68
C LEU A 46 -1.88 1.95 5.73
N VAL A 47 -1.61 1.07 6.70
CA VAL A 47 -2.30 -0.22 6.84
C VAL A 47 -3.15 -0.26 8.11
N LYS A 48 -4.20 -1.08 8.10
CA LYS A 48 -4.92 -1.47 9.32
C LYS A 48 -4.08 -2.49 10.09
#